data_AF-A0A927TF07-F1
#
_entry.id   AF-A0A927TF07-F1
#
_cell.length_a   1.000
_cell.length_b   1.000
_cell.length_c   1.000
_cell.angle_alpha   90.00
_cell.angle_beta   90.00
_cell.angle_gamma   90.00
#
_symmetry.space_group_name_H-M   'P 1'
#
loop_
_entity.id
_entity.type
_entity.pdbx_description
1 polymer ?
#
loop_
_entity_poly.entity_id
_entity_poly.type
_entity_poly.pdbx_seq_one_letter_code
_entity_poly.pdbx_strand_id
1 'polypeptide(L)'
;MEPVPGGMCMEFRYLEEEYVEEKKPLIGKRGKRIIWVAVSALIVVGIVRFALMFGSQIIAASSVKTLEKDFYSMEDGTVLFGRNFDYNGRKAMVVTTEPKNGYKSISTCNIEFLGMRNSWEPDDFTNKMMAISSVYVPVDGMNEKGVCVAVLSVSAGSATDQNTDKPDLTTTTAVRLILDKAASVDEAVGLLEQ
;
A
#
# COMPACT_ATOMS: atom_id res chain seq x y z
N MET A 1 43.91 -13.56 56.27
CA MET A 1 44.70 -12.53 56.97
C MET A 1 46.10 -12.63 56.43
N GLU A 2 46.69 -11.69 55.71
CA GLU A 2 46.46 -10.30 55.22
C GLU A 2 47.36 -10.15 53.96
N PRO A 3 47.56 -9.00 53.26
CA PRO A 3 46.90 -7.68 53.27
C PRO A 3 46.49 -7.13 51.87
N VAL A 4 45.63 -6.11 51.87
CA VAL A 4 45.55 -4.99 50.89
C VAL A 4 46.16 -3.78 51.63
N PRO A 5 46.64 -2.65 51.04
CA PRO A 5 46.56 -2.17 49.65
C PRO A 5 47.84 -1.47 49.12
N GLY A 6 47.88 -1.20 47.81
CA GLY A 6 48.89 -0.31 47.22
C GLY A 6 48.38 0.23 45.89
N GLY A 7 47.89 1.48 45.90
CA GLY A 7 47.33 2.13 44.72
C GLY A 7 48.33 2.21 43.57
N MET A 8 47.86 1.96 42.36
CA MET A 8 48.58 2.33 41.15
C MET A 8 47.71 3.26 40.32
N CYS A 9 48.09 4.53 40.45
CA CYS A 9 47.97 5.64 39.53
C CYS A 9 47.54 5.25 38.10
N MET A 10 46.42 5.81 37.62
CA MET A 10 46.18 5.95 36.18
C MET A 10 47.15 7.02 35.64
N GLU A 11 48.16 6.60 34.90
CA GLU A 11 49.02 7.48 34.14
C GLU A 11 48.23 7.96 32.91
N PHE A 12 47.72 9.20 32.95
CA PHE A 12 47.18 9.87 31.77
C PHE A 12 48.33 10.22 30.84
N ARG A 13 48.62 9.32 29.90
CA ARG A 13 49.52 9.60 28.79
C ARG A 13 48.76 10.47 27.79
N TYR A 14 48.98 11.79 27.85
CA TYR A 14 48.57 12.72 26.80
C TYR A 14 49.23 12.24 25.50
N LEU A 15 48.42 11.72 24.57
CA LEU A 15 48.84 11.59 23.18
C LEU A 15 48.87 13.01 22.63
N GLU A 16 50.05 13.57 22.39
CA GLU A 16 50.17 14.68 21.44
C GLU A 16 49.68 14.14 20.10
N GLU A 17 48.49 14.56 19.67
CA GLU A 17 48.06 14.38 18.29
C GLU A 17 49.04 15.18 17.41
N GLU A 18 49.90 14.46 16.70
CA GLU A 18 50.60 15.00 15.54
C GLU A 18 49.54 15.62 14.61
N TYR A 19 49.52 16.95 14.55
CA TYR A 19 48.80 17.69 13.53
C TYR A 19 49.43 17.36 12.17
N VAL A 20 48.96 16.29 11.53
CA VAL A 20 49.22 16.05 10.12
C VAL A 20 48.44 17.11 9.36
N GLU A 21 49.16 18.14 8.91
CA GLU A 21 48.60 19.17 8.04
C GLU A 21 48.12 18.49 6.75
N GLU A 22 46.82 18.21 6.70
CA GLU A 22 46.19 17.58 5.53
C GLU A 22 46.34 18.55 4.36
N LYS A 23 47.30 18.26 3.46
CA LYS A 23 47.52 19.07 2.25
C LYS A 23 46.26 19.06 1.42
N LYS A 24 45.43 20.09 1.58
CA LYS A 24 44.29 20.35 0.69
C LYS A 24 44.84 20.37 -0.73
N PRO A 25 44.34 19.51 -1.65
CA PRO A 25 44.86 19.49 -3.00
C PRO A 25 44.75 20.89 -3.57
N LEU A 26 45.89 21.45 -4.01
CA LEU A 26 45.98 22.76 -4.65
C LEU A 26 45.35 22.66 -6.04
N ILE A 27 44.03 22.55 -6.07
CA ILE A 27 43.25 22.55 -7.30
C ILE A 27 43.24 24.00 -7.79
N GLY A 28 43.98 24.26 -8.87
CA GLY A 28 44.02 25.57 -9.51
C GLY A 28 42.62 26.04 -9.90
N LYS A 29 42.45 27.36 -10.13
CA LYS A 29 41.15 27.97 -10.50
C LYS A 29 40.43 27.23 -11.63
N ARG A 30 41.18 26.66 -12.58
CA ARG A 30 40.67 25.86 -13.71
C ARG A 30 40.14 24.49 -13.28
N GLY A 31 40.82 23.79 -12.36
CA GLY A 31 40.34 22.52 -11.80
C GLY A 31 39.12 22.69 -10.90
N LYS A 32 39.05 23.78 -10.11
CA LYS A 32 37.86 24.10 -9.30
C LYS A 32 36.66 24.38 -10.18
N ARG A 33 36.85 25.08 -11.31
CA ARG A 33 35.79 25.28 -12.32
C ARG A 33 35.30 23.96 -12.92
N ILE A 34 36.20 23.04 -13.28
CA ILE A 34 35.81 21.75 -13.86
C ILE A 34 34.99 20.92 -12.87
N ILE A 35 35.44 20.85 -11.61
CA ILE A 35 34.71 20.14 -10.54
C ILE A 35 33.33 20.78 -10.32
N TRP A 36 33.25 22.10 -10.25
CA TRP A 36 31.97 22.81 -10.14
C TRP A 36 31.03 22.53 -11.31
N VAL A 37 31.54 22.52 -12.54
CA VAL A 37 30.74 22.18 -13.73
C VAL A 37 30.24 20.74 -13.66
N ALA A 38 31.09 19.80 -13.24
CA ALA A 38 30.72 18.39 -13.11
C ALA A 38 29.66 18.17 -12.00
N VAL A 39 29.83 18.81 -10.83
CA VAL A 39 28.87 18.74 -9.73
C VAL A 39 27.54 19.37 -10.15
N SER A 40 27.57 20.54 -10.79
CA SER A 40 26.34 21.18 -11.31
C SER A 40 25.64 20.30 -12.35
N ALA A 41 26.38 19.66 -13.25
CA ALA A 41 25.81 18.73 -14.21
C ALA A 41 25.14 17.52 -13.54
N LEU A 42 25.77 16.95 -12.50
CA LEU A 42 25.18 15.84 -11.72
C LEU A 42 23.91 16.27 -10.97
N ILE A 43 23.88 17.47 -10.41
CA ILE A 43 22.68 18.03 -9.76
C ILE A 43 21.55 18.19 -10.79
N VAL A 44 21.83 18.77 -11.95
CA VAL A 44 20.84 18.94 -13.02
C VAL A 44 20.31 17.59 -13.52
N VAL A 45 21.19 16.62 -13.75
CA VAL A 45 20.78 15.26 -14.14
C VAL A 45 19.94 14.61 -13.04
N GLY A 46 20.31 14.80 -11.77
CA GLY A 46 19.54 14.33 -10.62
C GLY A 46 18.14 14.93 -10.55
N ILE A 47 18.01 16.25 -10.71
CA ILE A 47 16.72 16.95 -10.73
C ILE A 47 15.86 16.49 -11.91
N VAL A 48 16.44 16.38 -13.12
CA VAL A 48 15.71 15.90 -14.31
C VAL A 48 15.27 14.45 -14.12
N ARG A 49 16.13 13.57 -13.60
CA ARG A 49 15.77 12.18 -13.29
C ARG A 49 14.67 12.10 -12.24
N PHE A 50 14.76 12.90 -11.19
CA PHE A 50 13.73 12.97 -10.16
C PHE A 50 12.39 13.43 -10.73
N ALA A 51 12.39 14.50 -11.53
CA ALA A 51 11.19 15.00 -12.19
C ALA A 51 10.58 13.98 -13.17
N LEU A 52 11.40 13.22 -13.91
CA LEU A 52 10.90 12.14 -14.78
C LEU A 52 10.34 10.96 -13.99
N MET A 53 10.97 10.61 -12.87
CA MET A 53 10.61 9.45 -12.07
C MET A 53 9.38 9.71 -11.18
N PHE A 54 9.22 10.93 -10.69
CA PHE A 54 8.18 11.30 -9.72
C PHE A 54 7.22 12.39 -10.19
N GLY A 55 7.46 13.05 -11.33
CA GLY A 55 6.61 14.16 -11.80
C GLY A 55 5.16 13.75 -12.01
N SER A 56 4.93 12.59 -12.62
CA SER A 56 3.57 12.05 -12.79
C SER A 56 2.88 11.74 -11.45
N GLN A 57 3.63 11.22 -10.47
CA GLN A 57 3.12 10.91 -9.13
C GLN A 57 2.78 12.19 -8.34
N ILE A 58 3.60 13.24 -8.46
CA ILE A 58 3.37 14.54 -7.82
C ILE A 58 2.12 15.22 -8.40
N ILE A 59 1.96 15.19 -9.73
CA ILE A 59 0.77 15.74 -10.40
C ILE A 59 -0.50 15.02 -9.91
N ALA A 60 -0.48 13.68 -9.88
CA ALA A 60 -1.60 12.88 -9.42
C ALA A 60 -1.95 13.12 -7.93
N ALA A 61 -0.95 13.29 -7.06
CA ALA A 61 -1.19 13.62 -5.66
C ALA A 61 -1.76 15.04 -5.47
N SER A 62 -1.37 15.99 -6.31
CA SER A 62 -1.85 17.38 -6.25
C SER A 62 -3.27 17.56 -6.79
N SER A 63 -3.77 16.63 -7.60
CA SER A 63 -5.11 16.70 -8.18
C SER A 63 -6.22 16.18 -7.25
N VAL A 64 -5.86 15.63 -6.08
CA VAL A 64 -6.82 15.11 -5.10
C VAL A 64 -7.28 16.22 -4.17
N LYS A 65 -8.60 16.44 -4.11
CA LYS A 65 -9.27 17.37 -3.21
C LYS A 65 -10.08 16.59 -2.19
N THR A 66 -10.10 17.06 -0.95
CA THR A 66 -11.04 16.52 0.05
C THR A 66 -12.44 17.07 -0.22
N LEU A 67 -13.43 16.20 -0.38
CA LEU A 67 -14.83 16.58 -0.50
C LEU A 67 -15.49 16.75 0.87
N GLU A 68 -15.33 15.75 1.72
CA GLU A 68 -15.78 15.70 3.11
C GLU A 68 -14.74 14.89 3.91
N LYS A 69 -14.86 14.85 5.23
CA LYS A 69 -14.00 13.99 6.06
C LYS A 69 -13.99 12.56 5.49
N ASP A 70 -12.79 12.08 5.17
CA ASP A 70 -12.53 10.75 4.59
C ASP A 70 -13.04 10.51 3.15
N PHE A 71 -13.58 11.54 2.47
CA PHE A 71 -13.99 11.49 1.06
C PHE A 71 -13.13 12.42 0.19
N TYR A 72 -12.73 11.92 -0.97
CA TYR A 72 -11.83 12.62 -1.87
C TYR A 72 -12.36 12.65 -3.30
N SER A 73 -11.96 13.65 -4.09
CA SER A 73 -12.23 13.74 -5.52
C SER A 73 -11.01 14.19 -6.30
N MET A 74 -11.00 13.94 -7.60
CA MET A 74 -10.12 14.61 -8.54
C MET A 74 -10.59 16.05 -8.80
N GLU A 75 -9.77 16.86 -9.47
CA GLU A 75 -10.12 18.25 -9.82
C GLU A 75 -11.33 18.37 -10.75
N ASP A 76 -11.57 17.35 -11.57
CA ASP A 76 -12.70 17.26 -12.50
C ASP A 76 -14.01 16.80 -11.83
N GLY A 77 -14.00 16.58 -10.51
CA GLY A 77 -15.16 16.14 -9.74
C GLY A 77 -15.32 14.61 -9.64
N THR A 78 -14.42 13.81 -10.22
CA THR A 78 -14.44 12.35 -10.07
C THR A 78 -14.24 11.97 -8.60
N VAL A 79 -15.21 11.27 -7.99
CA VAL A 79 -15.12 10.78 -6.60
C VAL A 79 -14.16 9.60 -6.54
N LEU A 80 -13.30 9.58 -5.51
CA LEU A 80 -12.31 8.55 -5.29
C LEU A 80 -12.70 7.66 -4.11
N PHE A 81 -12.50 6.36 -4.30
CA PHE A 81 -12.64 5.37 -3.24
C PHE A 81 -11.30 4.70 -2.99
N GLY A 82 -10.92 4.61 -1.71
CA GLY A 82 -9.69 3.97 -1.28
C GLY A 82 -9.81 3.53 0.17
N ARG A 83 -9.21 2.39 0.49
CA ARG A 83 -9.14 1.86 1.85
C ARG A 83 -7.84 1.10 2.04
N ASN A 84 -7.36 1.05 3.27
CA ASN A 84 -6.25 0.18 3.61
C ASN A 84 -6.77 -1.23 3.99
N PHE A 85 -6.02 -2.27 3.65
CA PHE A 85 -6.33 -3.66 4.03
C PHE A 85 -5.32 -4.17 5.04
N ASP A 86 -5.54 -3.80 6.31
CA ASP A 86 -4.66 -4.09 7.45
C ASP A 86 -4.86 -5.51 8.00
N TYR A 87 -4.69 -6.53 7.17
CA TYR A 87 -4.80 -7.94 7.57
C TYR A 87 -3.47 -8.69 7.40
N ASN A 88 -3.23 -9.70 8.24
CA ASN A 88 -2.02 -10.54 8.21
C ASN A 88 -1.98 -11.55 7.03
N GLY A 89 -2.46 -11.15 5.84
CA GLY A 89 -2.39 -11.91 4.59
C GLY A 89 -1.69 -11.06 3.53
N ARG A 90 -0.71 -11.63 2.83
CA ARG A 90 0.25 -10.87 2.02
C ARG A 90 0.00 -10.94 0.52
N LYS A 91 -1.00 -11.70 0.09
CA LYS A 91 -1.31 -11.90 -1.34
C LYS A 91 -2.70 -11.39 -1.69
N ALA A 92 -2.70 -10.23 -2.35
CA ALA A 92 -3.88 -9.67 -3.00
C ALA A 92 -3.92 -10.10 -4.47
N MET A 93 -5.11 -10.41 -4.97
CA MET A 93 -5.40 -10.59 -6.38
C MET A 93 -6.44 -9.56 -6.79
N VAL A 94 -6.19 -8.86 -7.91
CA VAL A 94 -7.17 -7.97 -8.52
C VAL A 94 -7.95 -8.77 -9.56
N VAL A 95 -9.26 -8.79 -9.43
CA VAL A 95 -10.15 -9.61 -10.25
C VAL A 95 -11.15 -8.70 -10.94
N THR A 96 -11.21 -8.79 -12.26
CA THR A 96 -12.27 -8.20 -13.06
C THR A 96 -13.31 -9.26 -13.39
N THR A 97 -14.58 -8.90 -13.35
CA THR A 97 -15.68 -9.80 -13.64
C THR A 97 -16.68 -9.13 -14.57
N GLU A 98 -17.25 -9.92 -15.48
CA GLU A 98 -18.29 -9.52 -16.42
C GLU A 98 -19.35 -10.64 -16.47
N PRO A 99 -20.23 -10.73 -15.46
CA PRO A 99 -21.28 -11.74 -15.43
C PRO A 99 -22.33 -11.46 -16.51
N LYS A 100 -22.91 -12.51 -17.10
CA LYS A 100 -23.95 -12.36 -18.15
C LYS A 100 -25.17 -11.56 -17.70
N ASN A 101 -25.55 -11.68 -16.43
CA ASN A 101 -26.74 -11.09 -15.83
C ASN A 101 -26.39 -10.26 -14.59
N GLY A 102 -25.37 -9.41 -14.67
CA GLY A 102 -24.96 -8.54 -13.58
C GLY A 102 -24.01 -7.46 -14.06
N TYR A 103 -23.55 -6.64 -13.13
CA TYR A 103 -22.65 -5.54 -13.45
C TYR A 103 -21.20 -5.99 -13.59
N LYS A 104 -20.50 -5.36 -14.54
CA LYS A 104 -19.03 -5.45 -14.60
C LYS A 104 -18.44 -4.85 -13.34
N SER A 105 -17.40 -5.46 -12.80
CA SER A 105 -16.74 -4.95 -11.60
C SER A 105 -15.27 -5.31 -11.52
N ILE A 106 -14.56 -4.51 -10.75
CA ILE A 106 -13.20 -4.77 -10.29
C ILE A 106 -13.24 -4.98 -8.78
N SER A 107 -12.50 -5.95 -8.28
CA SER A 107 -12.44 -6.28 -6.85
C SER A 107 -11.05 -6.70 -6.45
N THR A 108 -10.69 -6.50 -5.19
CA THR A 108 -9.52 -7.16 -4.62
C THR A 108 -9.93 -8.35 -3.77
N CYS A 109 -9.13 -9.40 -3.84
CA CYS A 109 -9.37 -10.67 -3.16
C CYS A 109 -8.11 -11.02 -2.36
N ASN A 110 -8.28 -11.39 -1.09
CA ASN A 110 -7.20 -12.01 -0.34
C ASN A 110 -7.22 -13.51 -0.60
N ILE A 111 -6.33 -13.98 -1.48
CA ILE A 111 -6.31 -15.38 -1.92
C ILE A 111 -5.87 -16.35 -0.84
N GLU A 112 -5.28 -15.87 0.26
CA GLU A 112 -5.01 -16.73 1.42
C GLU A 112 -6.30 -17.26 2.07
N PHE A 113 -7.44 -16.58 1.90
CA PHE A 113 -8.76 -17.08 2.34
C PHE A 113 -9.19 -18.36 1.60
N LEU A 114 -8.62 -18.61 0.43
CA LEU A 114 -8.85 -19.83 -0.36
C LEU A 114 -7.77 -20.89 -0.13
N GLY A 115 -6.88 -20.69 0.86
CA GLY A 115 -5.77 -21.59 1.13
C GLY A 115 -4.57 -21.44 0.19
N MET A 116 -4.59 -20.46 -0.73
CA MET A 116 -3.48 -20.14 -1.63
C MET A 116 -2.39 -19.35 -0.91
N ARG A 117 -1.61 -20.04 -0.07
CA ARG A 117 -0.57 -19.47 0.80
C ARG A 117 0.84 -19.66 0.19
N ASN A 118 1.88 -19.21 0.89
CA ASN A 118 3.30 -19.44 0.54
C ASN A 118 3.68 -18.94 -0.87
N SER A 119 4.55 -19.66 -1.58
CA SER A 119 5.02 -19.43 -2.95
C SER A 119 3.99 -19.79 -4.04
N TRP A 120 2.69 -19.82 -3.72
CA TRP A 120 1.65 -20.08 -4.72
C TRP A 120 1.62 -18.99 -5.79
N GLU A 121 1.67 -19.40 -7.07
CA GLU A 121 1.57 -18.53 -8.23
C GLU A 121 0.63 -19.18 -9.27
N PRO A 122 -0.13 -18.41 -10.07
CA PRO A 122 -1.00 -18.94 -11.13
C PRO A 122 -0.21 -19.21 -12.42
N ASP A 123 0.85 -20.01 -12.31
CA ASP A 123 1.79 -20.34 -13.38
C ASP A 123 1.31 -21.49 -14.27
N ASP A 124 0.82 -22.57 -13.66
CA ASP A 124 0.26 -23.74 -14.34
C ASP A 124 -1.27 -23.67 -14.53
N PHE A 125 -1.82 -24.61 -15.32
CA PHE A 125 -3.26 -24.66 -15.62
C PHE A 125 -4.11 -24.86 -14.36
N THR A 126 -3.69 -25.75 -13.46
CA THR A 126 -4.44 -26.06 -12.23
C THR A 126 -4.49 -24.84 -11.31
N ASN A 127 -3.36 -24.16 -11.12
CA ASN A 127 -3.28 -22.93 -10.32
C ASN A 127 -4.10 -21.80 -10.96
N LYS A 128 -4.10 -21.67 -12.30
CA LYS A 128 -4.99 -20.72 -12.99
C LYS A 128 -6.46 -21.04 -12.78
N MET A 129 -6.85 -22.31 -12.81
CA MET A 129 -8.23 -22.72 -12.52
C MET A 129 -8.60 -22.42 -11.05
N MET A 130 -7.68 -22.64 -10.11
CA MET A 130 -7.89 -22.23 -8.71
C MET A 130 -7.99 -20.72 -8.57
N ALA A 131 -7.23 -19.93 -9.33
CA ALA A 131 -7.32 -18.47 -9.31
C ALA A 131 -8.73 -17.97 -9.68
N ILE A 132 -9.48 -18.69 -10.51
CA ILE A 132 -10.87 -18.33 -10.86
C ILE A 132 -11.77 -18.32 -9.62
N SER A 133 -11.50 -19.16 -8.62
CA SER A 133 -12.29 -19.16 -7.37
C SER A 133 -12.20 -17.85 -6.57
N SER A 134 -11.20 -17.01 -6.86
CA SER A 134 -11.08 -15.66 -6.29
C SER A 134 -12.33 -14.80 -6.50
N VAL A 135 -13.09 -15.05 -7.57
CA VAL A 135 -14.37 -14.37 -7.86
C VAL A 135 -15.37 -14.47 -6.71
N TYR A 136 -15.26 -15.49 -5.84
CA TYR A 136 -16.16 -15.72 -4.71
C TYR A 136 -15.65 -15.19 -3.36
N VAL A 137 -14.43 -14.64 -3.31
CA VAL A 137 -13.84 -14.07 -2.08
C VAL A 137 -13.42 -12.60 -2.20
N PRO A 138 -14.21 -11.71 -2.84
CA PRO A 138 -13.88 -10.30 -2.87
C PRO A 138 -14.00 -9.71 -1.45
N VAL A 139 -13.03 -8.85 -1.10
CA VAL A 139 -13.02 -8.12 0.18
C VAL A 139 -13.33 -6.63 -0.01
N ASP A 140 -13.19 -6.13 -1.23
CA ASP A 140 -13.63 -4.82 -1.66
C ASP A 140 -13.82 -4.81 -3.18
N GLY A 141 -14.36 -3.71 -3.71
CA GLY A 141 -14.43 -3.47 -5.14
C GLY A 141 -15.32 -2.31 -5.53
N MET A 142 -15.40 -2.11 -6.84
CA MET A 142 -16.29 -1.15 -7.49
C MET A 142 -16.92 -1.78 -8.72
N ASN A 143 -18.21 -1.54 -8.96
CA ASN A 143 -18.89 -1.95 -10.18
C ASN A 143 -19.06 -0.80 -11.20
N GLU A 144 -19.53 -1.13 -12.40
CA GLU A 144 -19.71 -0.16 -13.50
C GLU A 144 -20.79 0.90 -13.25
N LYS A 145 -21.59 0.74 -12.18
CA LYS A 145 -22.55 1.75 -11.71
C LYS A 145 -21.93 2.72 -10.71
N GLY A 146 -20.67 2.51 -10.32
CA GLY A 146 -19.96 3.35 -9.36
C GLY A 146 -20.21 2.96 -7.90
N VAL A 147 -20.90 1.84 -7.64
CA VAL A 147 -21.08 1.33 -6.27
C VAL A 147 -19.75 0.75 -5.80
N CYS A 148 -19.22 1.31 -4.71
CA CYS A 148 -18.03 0.84 -4.02
C CYS A 148 -18.43 0.12 -2.73
N VAL A 149 -17.76 -0.99 -2.43
CA VAL A 149 -17.99 -1.77 -1.19
C VAL A 149 -16.66 -2.25 -0.65
N ALA A 150 -16.52 -2.31 0.67
CA ALA A 150 -15.36 -2.90 1.34
C ALA A 150 -15.73 -3.52 2.69
N VAL A 151 -14.99 -4.56 3.03
CA VAL A 151 -15.03 -5.21 4.34
C VAL A 151 -13.92 -4.65 5.20
N LEU A 152 -14.31 -4.06 6.33
CA LEU A 152 -13.38 -3.51 7.32
C LEU A 152 -13.34 -4.43 8.54
N SER A 153 -12.14 -4.73 9.01
CA SER A 153 -11.96 -5.38 10.31
C SER A 153 -11.96 -4.30 11.38
N VAL A 154 -13.05 -4.22 12.13
CA VAL A 154 -13.21 -3.30 13.26
C VAL A 154 -13.33 -4.12 14.54
N SER A 155 -12.64 -3.68 15.60
CA SER A 155 -12.77 -4.27 16.92
C SER A 155 -14.13 -3.91 17.50
N ALA A 156 -15.16 -4.68 17.16
CA ALA A 156 -16.42 -4.64 17.87
C ALA A 156 -16.23 -5.35 19.21
N GLY A 157 -16.65 -4.73 20.31
CA GLY A 157 -16.53 -5.30 21.66
C GLY A 157 -17.30 -6.62 21.87
N SER A 158 -18.11 -7.01 20.89
CA SER A 158 -18.90 -8.24 20.84
C SER A 158 -19.02 -8.71 19.40
N ALA A 159 -18.97 -10.02 19.17
CA ALA A 159 -19.29 -10.59 17.88
C ALA A 159 -20.76 -10.37 17.54
N THR A 160 -21.05 -10.05 16.28
CA THR A 160 -22.40 -10.10 15.73
C THR A 160 -22.80 -11.56 15.52
N ASP A 161 -23.91 -11.97 16.13
CA ASP A 161 -24.53 -13.28 15.93
C ASP A 161 -25.96 -13.06 15.43
N GLN A 162 -26.08 -12.85 14.12
CA GLN A 162 -27.36 -12.60 13.47
C GLN A 162 -28.04 -13.93 13.18
N ASN A 163 -28.97 -14.33 14.06
CA ASN A 163 -29.78 -15.52 13.88
C ASN A 163 -31.20 -15.12 13.46
N THR A 164 -31.53 -15.33 12.19
CA THR A 164 -32.82 -14.96 11.59
C THR A 164 -33.31 -16.08 10.69
N ASP A 165 -34.58 -16.04 10.26
CA ASP A 165 -35.12 -17.02 9.30
C ASP A 165 -34.67 -16.79 7.84
N LYS A 166 -33.78 -15.81 7.60
CA LYS A 166 -33.26 -15.44 6.28
C LYS A 166 -32.09 -16.35 5.88
N PRO A 167 -31.80 -16.49 4.57
CA PRO A 167 -30.65 -17.26 4.12
C PRO A 167 -29.33 -16.71 4.66
N ASP A 168 -28.46 -17.61 5.12
CA ASP A 168 -27.11 -17.25 5.55
C ASP A 168 -26.28 -16.68 4.40
N LEU A 169 -25.55 -15.60 4.69
CA LEU A 169 -24.70 -14.93 3.72
C LEU A 169 -23.30 -14.72 4.31
N THR A 170 -22.29 -15.28 3.65
CA THR A 170 -20.90 -14.95 4.00
C THR A 170 -20.60 -13.51 3.59
N THR A 171 -19.70 -12.84 4.31
CA THR A 171 -19.34 -11.45 3.99
C THR A 171 -18.82 -11.29 2.56
N THR A 172 -18.04 -12.25 2.05
CA THR A 172 -17.52 -12.16 0.68
C THR A 172 -18.60 -12.43 -0.37
N THR A 173 -19.57 -13.31 -0.08
CA THR A 173 -20.75 -13.49 -0.93
C THR A 173 -21.61 -12.22 -0.95
N ALA A 174 -21.75 -11.53 0.18
CA ALA A 174 -22.45 -10.25 0.26
C ALA A 174 -21.79 -9.18 -0.64
N VAL A 175 -20.45 -9.06 -0.57
CA VAL A 175 -19.68 -8.17 -1.46
C VAL A 175 -19.91 -8.54 -2.93
N ARG A 176 -19.82 -9.83 -3.28
CA ARG A 176 -20.05 -10.30 -4.64
C ARG A 176 -21.46 -10.00 -5.13
N LEU A 177 -22.48 -10.20 -4.28
CA LEU A 177 -23.87 -9.91 -4.56
C LEU A 177 -24.09 -8.41 -4.85
N ILE A 178 -23.57 -7.54 -3.99
CA ILE A 178 -23.65 -6.08 -4.17
C ILE A 178 -23.00 -5.67 -5.49
N LEU A 179 -21.78 -6.13 -5.74
CA LEU A 179 -21.06 -5.77 -6.96
C LEU A 179 -21.79 -6.23 -8.23
N ASP A 180 -22.46 -7.38 -8.20
CA ASP A 180 -23.21 -7.92 -9.35
C ASP A 180 -24.56 -7.24 -9.58
N LYS A 181 -25.21 -6.73 -8.53
CA LYS A 181 -26.65 -6.42 -8.58
C LYS A 181 -27.03 -5.00 -8.19
N ALA A 182 -26.22 -4.28 -7.41
CA ALA A 182 -26.57 -2.95 -6.93
C ALA A 182 -26.09 -1.84 -7.87
N ALA A 183 -26.98 -0.94 -8.25
CA ALA A 183 -26.65 0.31 -8.95
C ALA A 183 -26.56 1.52 -8.01
N SER A 184 -26.97 1.36 -6.74
CA SER A 184 -26.93 2.40 -5.71
C SER A 184 -26.67 1.80 -4.33
N VAL A 185 -26.41 2.66 -3.34
CA VAL A 185 -26.28 2.24 -1.93
C VAL A 185 -27.61 1.71 -1.40
N ASP A 186 -28.74 2.32 -1.74
CA ASP A 186 -30.06 1.87 -1.30
C ASP A 186 -30.39 0.47 -1.84
N GLU A 187 -30.06 0.19 -3.11
CA GLU A 187 -30.20 -1.15 -3.68
C GLU A 187 -29.26 -2.15 -2.98
N ALA A 188 -28.03 -1.75 -2.65
CA ALA A 188 -27.10 -2.59 -1.90
C ALA A 188 -27.65 -2.96 -0.52
N VAL A 189 -28.23 -2.00 0.21
CA VAL A 189 -28.88 -2.25 1.50
C VAL A 189 -30.09 -3.18 1.33
N GLY A 190 -30.95 -2.92 0.34
CA GLY A 190 -32.11 -3.77 0.06
C GLY A 190 -31.75 -5.22 -0.25
N LEU A 191 -30.63 -5.46 -0.95
CA LEU A 191 -30.11 -6.82 -1.19
C LEU A 191 -29.66 -7.54 0.08
N LEU A 192 -29.18 -6.81 1.09
CA LEU A 192 -28.75 -7.39 2.38
C LEU A 192 -29.90 -7.55 3.38
N GLU A 193 -31.03 -6.88 3.14
CA GLU A 193 -32.24 -6.97 3.96
C GLU A 193 -33.16 -8.14 3.57
N GLN A 194 -32.89 -8.84 2.47
CA GLN A 194 -33.71 -9.97 1.99
C GLN A 194 -33.76 -11.16 2.95
#